data_AF-A0A9C9UBP3-F1
#
_entry.id   AF-A0A9C9UBP3-F1
#
_cell.length_a   1.000
_cell.length_b   1.000
_cell.length_c   1.000
_cell.angle_alpha   90.00
_cell.angle_beta   90.00
_cell.angle_gamma   90.00
#
_symmetry.space_group_name_H-M   'P 1'
#
loop_
_entity.id
_entity.type
_entity.pdbx_description
1 polymer ?
#
loop_
_entity_poly.entity_id
_entity_poly.type
_entity_poly.pdbx_seq_one_letter_code
_entity_poly.pdbx_strand_id
1 'polypeptide(L)'
;MAKRHQPLHPDAPLYHTDHPRPVTRRDFLRQGFISGSGIVTGGALLSLLGNPRLAQAALSGDLQTLATNAGCPLTGLAGGKIPFICFDLAGGASMVGSNVLVGGRGGYMDDPLSTAGYSKMGIPGDMVPGGNETNPPLNGPNGDTVTSNGDFTDTTLGLPFHSDSGFLRGILSKTDLANTATK
;
A
#
# COMPACT_ATOMS: atom_id res chain seq x y z
N MET A 1 -17.08 -0.65 43.27
CA MET A 1 -17.98 0.28 42.55
C MET A 1 -17.45 0.46 41.13
N ALA A 2 -18.18 0.00 40.11
CA ALA A 2 -17.81 0.27 38.73
C ALA A 2 -18.07 1.76 38.42
N LYS A 3 -17.06 2.48 37.93
CA LYS A 3 -17.24 3.87 37.47
C LYS A 3 -18.14 3.86 36.24
N ARG A 4 -19.24 4.62 36.28
CA ARG A 4 -20.15 4.78 35.15
C ARG A 4 -19.45 5.64 34.09
N HIS A 5 -19.17 5.07 32.92
CA HIS A 5 -18.57 5.82 31.82
C HIS A 5 -19.60 6.81 31.26
N GLN A 6 -19.19 8.08 31.11
CA GLN A 6 -19.99 9.08 30.43
C GLN A 6 -19.91 8.86 28.91
N PRO A 7 -20.99 9.11 28.17
CA PRO A 7 -20.94 9.07 26.71
C PRO A 7 -19.92 10.10 26.20
N LEU A 8 -19.04 9.64 25.31
CA LEU A 8 -18.00 10.48 24.70
C LEU A 8 -18.64 11.46 23.70
N HIS A 9 -18.05 12.65 23.56
CA HIS A 9 -18.38 13.59 22.48
C HIS A 9 -18.06 12.94 21.12
N PRO A 10 -18.79 13.23 20.02
CA PRO A 10 -18.54 12.62 18.70
C PRO A 10 -17.08 12.76 18.23
N ASP A 11 -16.44 13.89 18.53
CA ASP A 11 -15.03 14.15 18.17
C ASP A 11 -14.02 13.75 19.26
N ALA A 12 -14.46 13.10 20.34
CA ALA A 12 -13.55 12.70 21.40
C ALA A 12 -12.71 11.49 20.96
N PRO A 13 -11.40 11.47 21.29
CA PRO A 13 -10.56 10.31 21.03
C PRO A 13 -11.08 9.08 21.78
N LEU A 14 -11.29 7.99 21.04
CA LEU A 14 -11.66 6.70 21.61
C LEU A 14 -10.42 6.04 22.22
N TYR A 15 -10.42 5.86 23.54
CA TYR A 15 -9.36 5.14 24.25
C TYR A 15 -9.75 3.67 24.44
N HIS A 16 -8.82 2.76 24.16
CA HIS A 16 -9.03 1.34 24.41
C HIS A 16 -9.06 1.08 25.93
N THR A 17 -10.08 0.36 26.40
CA THR A 17 -10.37 0.12 27.83
C THR A 17 -9.21 -0.53 28.58
N ASP A 18 -8.42 -1.35 27.89
CA ASP A 18 -7.37 -2.18 28.48
C ASP A 18 -5.95 -1.64 28.22
N HIS A 19 -5.84 -0.45 27.62
CA HIS A 19 -4.55 0.21 27.39
C HIS A 19 -4.52 1.62 28.00
N PRO A 20 -4.54 1.72 29.35
CA PRO A 20 -4.40 3.00 30.02
C PRO A 20 -3.02 3.61 29.72
N ARG A 21 -2.97 4.95 29.67
CA ARG A 21 -1.70 5.68 29.57
C ARG A 21 -0.78 5.25 30.74
N PRO A 22 0.49 4.87 30.48
CA PRO A 22 1.42 4.58 31.55
C PRO A 22 1.64 5.83 32.41
N VAL A 23 1.32 5.74 33.70
CA VAL A 23 1.46 6.87 34.64
C VAL A 23 2.36 6.53 35.81
N THR A 24 2.60 5.24 36.10
CA THR A 24 3.51 4.81 37.16
C THR A 24 4.81 4.28 36.60
N ARG A 25 5.86 4.31 37.42
CA ARG A 25 7.17 3.70 37.09
C ARG A 25 7.04 2.24 36.65
N ARG A 26 6.15 1.46 37.28
CA ARG A 26 5.92 0.04 36.92
C ARG A 26 5.25 -0.10 35.56
N ASP A 27 4.41 0.85 35.17
CA ASP A 27 3.76 0.82 33.85
C ASP A 27 4.76 1.13 32.73
N PHE A 28 5.64 2.12 32.92
CA PHE A 28 6.73 2.40 31.97
C PHE A 28 7.69 1.20 31.83
N LEU A 29 7.99 0.50 32.93
CA LEU A 29 8.75 -0.75 32.91
C LEU A 29 8.05 -1.85 32.12
N ARG A 30 6.74 -2.05 32.34
CA ARG A 30 5.93 -3.05 31.62
C ARG A 30 5.83 -2.76 30.13
N GLN A 31 5.84 -1.49 29.73
CA GLN A 31 5.88 -1.06 28.32
C GLN A 31 7.27 -1.16 27.68
N GLY A 32 8.29 -1.65 28.41
CA GLY A 32 9.62 -1.84 27.87
C GLY A 32 10.39 -0.54 27.59
N PHE A 33 9.99 0.59 28.19
CA PHE A 33 10.67 1.87 27.94
C PHE A 33 12.14 1.87 28.40
N ILE A 34 12.48 1.13 29.47
CA ILE A 34 13.87 0.99 29.92
C ILE A 34 14.68 0.14 28.93
N SER A 35 14.18 -1.03 28.55
CA SER A 35 14.85 -1.89 27.57
C SER A 35 14.98 -1.20 26.20
N GLY A 36 13.93 -0.48 25.77
CA GLY A 36 13.94 0.30 24.53
C GLY A 36 14.98 1.43 24.56
N SER A 37 15.07 2.19 25.66
CA SER A 37 16.12 3.20 25.82
C SER A 37 17.52 2.59 25.76
N GLY A 38 17.74 1.44 26.40
CA GLY A 38 19.02 0.75 26.42
C GLY A 38 19.47 0.28 25.03
N ILE A 39 18.54 -0.19 24.20
CA ILE A 39 18.82 -0.61 22.81
C ILE A 39 19.28 0.60 21.98
N VAL A 40 18.58 1.72 22.06
CA VAL A 40 18.92 2.93 21.28
C VAL A 40 20.27 3.50 21.73
N THR A 41 20.50 3.63 23.04
CA THR A 41 21.77 4.16 23.54
C THR A 41 22.93 3.19 23.35
N GLY A 42 22.68 1.88 23.47
CA GLY A 42 23.70 0.84 23.30
C GLY A 42 24.25 0.80 21.87
N GLY A 43 23.38 0.85 20.86
CA GLY A 43 23.79 0.92 19.45
C GLY A 43 24.57 2.21 19.13
N ALA A 44 24.14 3.35 19.69
CA ALA A 44 24.82 4.63 19.50
C ALA A 44 26.22 4.65 20.13
N LEU A 45 26.39 4.10 21.34
CA LEU A 45 27.69 4.01 22.01
C LEU A 45 28.63 3.01 21.32
N LEU A 46 28.13 1.88 20.83
CA LEU A 46 28.93 0.97 20.02
C LEU A 46 29.40 1.61 18.71
N SER A 47 28.54 2.43 18.07
CA SER A 47 28.93 3.23 16.90
C SER A 47 30.00 4.26 17.22
N LEU A 48 29.97 4.86 18.41
CA LEU A 48 30.95 5.85 18.87
C LEU A 48 32.31 5.23 19.22
N LEU A 49 32.30 3.99 19.73
CA LEU A 49 33.51 3.22 20.08
C LEU A 49 34.05 2.39 18.91
N GLY A 50 33.28 2.26 17.82
CA GLY A 50 33.77 1.74 16.56
C GLY A 50 34.83 2.66 15.97
N ASN A 51 35.91 2.10 15.43
CA ASN A 51 36.97 2.88 14.80
C ASN A 51 36.37 3.73 13.66
N PRO A 52 36.30 5.08 13.77
CA PRO A 52 35.61 5.93 12.80
C PRO A 52 36.28 5.92 11.43
N ARG A 53 37.51 5.37 11.32
CA ARG A 53 38.24 5.16 10.07
C ARG A 53 37.96 3.80 9.42
N LEU A 54 37.28 2.89 10.12
CA LEU A 54 36.86 1.57 9.64
C LEU A 54 35.34 1.45 9.51
N ALA A 55 34.59 2.54 9.71
CA ALA A 55 33.19 2.58 9.31
C ALA A 55 33.13 2.38 7.78
N GLN A 56 32.91 1.15 7.35
CA GLN A 56 32.63 0.75 5.98
C GLN A 56 31.28 1.32 5.55
N ALA A 57 31.25 2.64 5.34
CA ALA A 57 30.17 3.36 4.67
C ALA A 57 30.51 3.59 3.18
N ALA A 58 31.56 2.92 2.68
CA ALA A 58 31.91 2.96 1.27
C ALA A 58 30.80 2.28 0.47
N LEU A 59 30.22 3.04 -0.46
CA LEU A 59 29.25 2.53 -1.43
C LEU A 59 29.90 1.35 -2.20
N SER A 60 29.14 0.28 -2.43
CA SER A 60 29.64 -0.84 -3.21
C SER A 60 29.98 -0.38 -4.64
N GLY A 61 31.06 -0.93 -5.21
CA GLY A 61 31.62 -0.44 -6.48
C GLY A 61 30.69 -0.60 -7.69
N ASP A 62 29.80 -1.59 -7.64
CA ASP A 62 28.74 -1.81 -8.63
C ASP A 62 27.71 -0.67 -8.63
N LEU A 63 27.26 -0.21 -7.45
CA LEU A 63 26.34 0.92 -7.32
C LEU A 63 26.98 2.23 -7.77
N GLN A 64 28.28 2.42 -7.52
CA GLN A 64 29.01 3.59 -7.99
C GLN A 64 29.14 3.62 -9.53
N THR A 65 29.34 2.45 -10.13
CA THR A 65 29.37 2.27 -11.58
C THR A 65 27.99 2.56 -12.20
N LEU A 66 26.93 2.00 -11.60
CA LEU A 66 25.56 2.22 -12.07
C LEU A 66 25.15 3.70 -11.99
N ALA A 67 25.44 4.36 -10.88
CA ALA A 67 25.18 5.79 -10.67
C ALA A 67 25.86 6.67 -11.73
N THR A 68 27.11 6.35 -12.07
CA THR A 68 27.87 7.06 -13.10
C THR A 68 27.27 6.84 -14.49
N ASN A 69 26.93 5.59 -14.82
CA ASN A 69 26.32 5.25 -16.10
C ASN A 69 24.93 5.87 -16.29
N ALA A 70 24.17 6.02 -15.21
CA ALA A 70 22.86 6.68 -15.21
C ALA A 70 22.93 8.22 -15.23
N GLY A 71 24.14 8.81 -15.22
CA GLY A 71 24.32 10.26 -15.20
C GLY A 71 23.98 10.94 -13.85
N CYS A 72 23.85 10.16 -12.78
CA CYS A 72 23.50 10.63 -11.43
C CYS A 72 24.59 10.19 -10.43
N PRO A 73 25.79 10.79 -10.45
CA PRO A 73 26.87 10.41 -9.56
C PRO A 73 26.51 10.70 -8.09
N LEU A 74 26.45 9.64 -7.28
CA LEU A 74 26.12 9.70 -5.85
C LEU A 74 27.22 10.36 -4.99
N THR A 75 28.35 10.71 -5.61
CA THR A 75 29.49 11.39 -4.97
C THR A 75 29.48 12.88 -5.35
N GLY A 76 28.68 13.68 -4.64
CA GLY A 76 28.73 15.14 -4.83
C GLY A 76 27.59 15.91 -4.17
N LEU A 77 26.36 15.38 -4.22
CA LEU A 77 25.20 15.98 -3.55
C LEU A 77 24.95 15.29 -2.20
N ALA A 78 24.87 16.06 -1.12
CA ALA A 78 24.43 15.62 0.22
C ALA A 78 25.31 14.59 0.97
N GLY A 79 26.63 14.54 0.72
CA GLY A 79 27.58 13.81 1.58
C GLY A 79 27.54 12.29 1.46
N GLY A 80 27.26 11.75 0.28
CA GLY A 80 27.23 10.31 0.03
C GLY A 80 25.99 9.61 0.61
N LYS A 81 24.94 10.37 0.94
CA LYS A 81 23.65 9.81 1.32
C LYS A 81 22.95 9.26 0.09
N ILE A 82 22.57 7.99 0.14
CA ILE A 82 21.77 7.36 -0.92
C ILE A 82 20.31 7.80 -0.72
N PRO A 83 19.69 8.48 -1.69
CA PRO A 83 18.25 8.68 -1.64
C PRO A 83 17.59 7.30 -1.78
N PHE A 84 16.90 6.84 -0.74
CA PHE A 84 16.08 5.64 -0.82
C PHE A 84 14.62 6.05 -0.79
N ILE A 85 13.83 5.45 -1.68
CA ILE A 85 12.37 5.51 -1.66
C ILE A 85 11.93 4.18 -1.07
N CYS A 86 11.23 4.22 0.07
CA CYS A 86 10.68 3.02 0.68
C CYS A 86 9.23 2.88 0.24
N PHE A 87 8.94 1.83 -0.53
CA PHE A 87 7.57 1.41 -0.79
C PHE A 87 7.16 0.47 0.34
N ASP A 88 6.46 1.03 1.32
CA ASP A 88 5.82 0.21 2.34
C ASP A 88 4.66 -0.56 1.70
N LEU A 89 4.81 -1.88 1.58
CA LEU A 89 3.75 -2.78 1.11
C LEU A 89 2.74 -3.12 2.23
N ALA A 90 2.92 -2.60 3.45
CA ALA A 90 1.92 -2.70 4.52
C ALA A 90 0.75 -1.72 4.33
N GLY A 91 0.79 -0.86 3.30
CA GLY A 91 -0.38 -0.12 2.83
C GLY A 91 -1.48 -1.06 2.34
N GLY A 92 -2.72 -0.85 2.80
CA GLY A 92 -3.87 -1.63 2.36
C GLY A 92 -4.03 -1.60 0.83
N ALA A 93 -4.39 -2.73 0.25
CA ALA A 93 -4.69 -2.80 -1.18
C ALA A 93 -6.02 -2.08 -1.47
N SER A 94 -6.07 -1.30 -2.54
CA SER A 94 -7.32 -0.74 -3.06
C SER A 94 -8.14 -1.84 -3.73
N MET A 95 -8.86 -2.61 -2.91
CA MET A 95 -9.67 -3.76 -3.36
C MET A 95 -10.94 -3.30 -4.10
N VAL A 96 -11.53 -2.22 -3.61
CA VAL A 96 -12.80 -1.65 -4.09
C VAL A 96 -12.51 -0.36 -4.83
N GLY A 97 -12.99 -0.24 -6.07
CA GLY A 97 -12.80 0.94 -6.90
C GLY A 97 -11.77 0.73 -8.00
N SER A 98 -10.57 0.23 -7.70
CA SER A 98 -9.51 0.00 -8.70
C SER A 98 -9.20 -1.47 -8.99
N ASN A 99 -9.93 -2.40 -8.37
CA ASN A 99 -9.89 -3.83 -8.72
C ASN A 99 -11.32 -4.34 -8.92
N VAL A 100 -12.10 -4.45 -7.84
CA VAL A 100 -13.50 -4.88 -7.91
C VAL A 100 -14.40 -3.67 -8.17
N LEU A 101 -15.33 -3.81 -9.11
CA LEU A 101 -16.31 -2.77 -9.40
C LEU A 101 -17.36 -2.69 -8.29
N VAL A 102 -17.75 -1.47 -7.95
CA VAL A 102 -18.79 -1.20 -6.98
C VAL A 102 -19.88 -0.34 -7.56
N GLY A 103 -21.08 -0.53 -7.05
CA GLY A 103 -22.25 0.26 -7.36
C GLY A 103 -22.91 0.79 -6.08
N GLY A 104 -24.03 1.46 -6.26
CA GLY A 104 -24.91 1.87 -5.18
C GLY A 104 -25.69 0.70 -4.59
N ARG A 105 -26.99 0.88 -4.37
CA ARG A 105 -27.76 -0.01 -3.47
C ARG A 105 -28.06 -1.38 -4.06
N GLY A 106 -27.93 -1.55 -5.39
CA GLY A 106 -28.03 -2.82 -6.11
C GLY A 106 -26.68 -3.43 -6.49
N GLY A 107 -25.57 -2.84 -6.06
CA GLY A 107 -24.25 -3.22 -6.55
C GLY A 107 -24.00 -2.76 -7.99
N TYR A 108 -22.85 -3.11 -8.54
CA TYR A 108 -22.42 -2.59 -9.84
C TYR A 108 -23.36 -2.96 -10.99
N MET A 109 -23.90 -4.18 -10.99
CA MET A 109 -24.74 -4.69 -12.08
C MET A 109 -26.08 -3.97 -12.22
N ASP A 110 -26.66 -3.52 -11.10
CA ASP A 110 -27.98 -2.88 -11.10
C ASP A 110 -27.92 -1.36 -10.91
N ASP A 111 -26.86 -0.84 -10.28
CA ASP A 111 -26.72 0.56 -9.89
C ASP A 111 -25.24 1.00 -9.97
N PRO A 112 -24.62 1.10 -11.15
CA PRO A 112 -23.22 1.49 -11.29
C PRO A 112 -22.99 2.92 -10.81
N LEU A 113 -21.83 3.17 -10.21
CA LEU A 113 -21.47 4.53 -9.79
C LEU A 113 -21.27 5.44 -11.01
N SER A 114 -21.62 6.72 -10.85
CA SER A 114 -21.26 7.75 -11.84
C SER A 114 -19.75 7.93 -11.96
N THR A 115 -19.28 8.56 -13.05
CA THR A 115 -17.87 8.97 -13.23
C THR A 115 -17.35 9.77 -12.02
N ALA A 116 -18.18 10.64 -11.45
CA ALA A 116 -17.82 11.40 -10.24
C ALA A 116 -17.71 10.50 -9.00
N GLY A 117 -18.48 9.41 -8.94
CA GLY A 117 -18.35 8.37 -7.91
C GLY A 117 -17.03 7.62 -8.02
N TYR A 118 -16.68 7.16 -9.21
CA TYR A 118 -15.40 6.49 -9.47
C TYR A 118 -14.17 7.40 -9.30
N SER A 119 -14.30 8.69 -9.62
CA SER A 119 -13.26 9.69 -9.34
C SER A 119 -12.93 9.80 -7.85
N LYS A 120 -13.94 9.69 -6.96
CA LYS A 120 -13.71 9.65 -5.50
C LYS A 120 -12.97 8.40 -5.05
N MET A 121 -12.99 7.34 -5.86
CA MET A 121 -12.24 6.10 -5.64
C MET A 121 -10.84 6.13 -6.28
N GLY A 122 -10.45 7.26 -6.88
CA GLY A 122 -9.14 7.43 -7.49
C GLY A 122 -9.04 6.94 -8.94
N ILE A 123 -10.17 6.66 -9.61
CA ILE A 123 -10.18 6.22 -11.00
C ILE A 123 -10.19 7.44 -11.94
N PRO A 124 -9.28 7.50 -12.92
CA PRO A 124 -9.30 8.51 -13.98
C PRO A 124 -10.61 8.49 -14.77
N GLY A 125 -11.09 9.65 -15.21
CA GLY A 125 -12.38 9.77 -15.92
C GLY A 125 -12.42 9.08 -17.28
N ASP A 126 -11.26 8.75 -17.85
CA ASP A 126 -11.05 8.03 -19.11
C ASP A 126 -10.88 6.51 -18.94
N MET A 127 -10.91 6.00 -17.71
CA MET A 127 -10.81 4.56 -17.36
C MET A 127 -12.04 4.07 -16.58
N VAL A 128 -13.17 4.77 -16.69
CA VAL A 128 -14.39 4.40 -16.00
C VAL A 128 -15.14 3.27 -16.71
N PRO A 129 -15.84 2.40 -15.97
CA PRO A 129 -16.65 1.33 -16.56
C PRO A 129 -17.66 1.84 -17.59
N GLY A 130 -17.80 1.14 -18.71
CA GLY A 130 -18.67 1.54 -19.82
C GLY A 130 -18.06 2.57 -20.78
N GLY A 131 -16.81 2.99 -20.55
CA GLY A 131 -16.02 3.78 -21.49
C GLY A 131 -15.59 2.97 -22.72
N ASN A 132 -15.03 3.65 -23.73
CA ASN A 132 -14.45 2.95 -24.87
C ASN A 132 -12.99 2.61 -24.59
N GLU A 133 -12.69 1.33 -24.44
CA GLU A 133 -11.31 0.85 -24.24
C GLU A 133 -10.54 0.94 -25.56
N THR A 134 -9.91 2.09 -25.81
CA THR A 134 -9.16 2.34 -27.06
C THR A 134 -7.75 1.76 -27.06
N ASN A 135 -7.29 1.23 -25.93
CA ASN A 135 -6.00 0.57 -25.82
C ASN A 135 -6.21 -0.95 -25.84
N PRO A 136 -5.49 -1.70 -26.69
CA PRO A 136 -5.51 -3.16 -26.63
C PRO A 136 -5.02 -3.64 -25.26
N PRO A 137 -5.45 -4.84 -24.81
CA PRO A 137 -5.15 -5.34 -23.48
C PRO A 137 -3.64 -5.54 -23.40
N LEU A 138 -2.92 -4.59 -22.77
CA LEU A 138 -1.48 -4.58 -22.45
C LEU A 138 -0.90 -3.16 -22.19
N ASN A 139 -1.65 -2.07 -22.43
CA ASN A 139 -1.06 -0.72 -22.47
C ASN A 139 -1.34 0.21 -21.26
N GLY A 140 -2.12 -0.24 -20.26
CA GLY A 140 -2.13 0.42 -18.94
C GLY A 140 -0.83 0.13 -18.17
N PRO A 141 -0.51 0.85 -17.07
CA PRO A 141 0.65 0.53 -16.22
C PRO A 141 0.64 -0.93 -15.70
N ASN A 142 -0.52 -1.59 -15.78
CA ASN A 142 -0.76 -2.98 -15.46
C ASN A 142 -1.17 -3.86 -16.66
N GLY A 143 -1.64 -3.28 -17.78
CA GLY A 143 -2.21 -4.02 -18.91
C GLY A 143 -3.53 -4.74 -18.59
N ASP A 144 -4.55 -4.55 -19.41
CA ASP A 144 -5.85 -5.21 -19.24
C ASP A 144 -5.75 -6.73 -19.42
N THR A 145 -6.67 -7.46 -18.80
CA THR A 145 -6.80 -8.90 -18.98
C THR A 145 -7.27 -9.25 -20.40
N VAL A 146 -6.86 -10.43 -20.87
CA VAL A 146 -7.32 -10.98 -22.17
C VAL A 146 -8.83 -11.27 -22.18
N THR A 147 -9.45 -11.24 -21.00
CA THR A 147 -10.86 -11.47 -20.75
C THR A 147 -11.68 -10.17 -20.60
N SER A 148 -11.08 -9.02 -20.89
CA SER A 148 -11.78 -7.73 -20.90
C SER A 148 -13.04 -7.78 -21.80
N ASN A 149 -14.10 -7.10 -21.36
CA ASN A 149 -15.31 -6.87 -22.15
C ASN A 149 -15.14 -5.73 -23.18
N GLY A 150 -14.00 -5.02 -23.19
CA GLY A 150 -13.73 -3.89 -24.10
C GLY A 150 -14.28 -2.55 -23.61
N ASP A 151 -14.71 -2.48 -22.34
CA ASP A 151 -15.34 -1.31 -21.73
C ASP A 151 -14.77 -0.97 -20.34
N PHE A 152 -13.50 -1.32 -20.13
CA PHE A 152 -12.80 -1.26 -18.84
C PHE A 152 -13.36 -2.19 -17.76
N THR A 153 -14.20 -3.17 -18.13
CA THR A 153 -14.76 -4.16 -17.20
C THR A 153 -14.45 -5.59 -17.60
N ASP A 154 -14.48 -6.49 -16.63
CA ASP A 154 -14.39 -7.92 -16.81
C ASP A 154 -15.38 -8.60 -15.85
N THR A 155 -16.22 -9.49 -16.36
CA THR A 155 -17.22 -10.21 -15.56
C THR A 155 -17.05 -11.73 -15.62
N THR A 156 -15.90 -12.20 -16.12
CA THR A 156 -15.59 -13.60 -16.41
C THR A 156 -15.76 -14.49 -15.19
N LEU A 157 -15.35 -14.01 -14.02
CA LEU A 157 -15.41 -14.74 -12.76
C LEU A 157 -16.72 -14.56 -11.99
N GLY A 158 -17.75 -13.97 -12.60
CA GLY A 158 -19.04 -13.69 -11.97
C GLY A 158 -19.05 -12.47 -11.05
N LEU A 159 -17.94 -12.18 -10.37
CA LEU A 159 -17.69 -10.90 -9.72
C LEU A 159 -17.19 -9.88 -10.75
N PRO A 160 -17.73 -8.65 -10.82
CA PRO A 160 -17.29 -7.65 -11.78
C PRO A 160 -15.99 -6.97 -11.33
N PHE A 161 -14.99 -6.93 -12.21
CA PHE A 161 -13.69 -6.29 -12.02
C PHE A 161 -13.45 -5.21 -13.05
N HIS A 162 -12.54 -4.29 -12.73
CA HIS A 162 -11.83 -3.55 -13.77
C HIS A 162 -10.97 -4.51 -14.61
N SER A 163 -10.92 -4.29 -15.92
CA SER A 163 -10.14 -5.10 -16.84
C SER A 163 -8.63 -5.08 -16.53
N ASP A 164 -8.10 -3.98 -16.00
CA ASP A 164 -6.69 -3.82 -15.60
C ASP A 164 -6.37 -4.27 -14.17
N SER A 165 -7.36 -4.85 -13.47
CA SER A 165 -7.26 -5.31 -12.08
C SER A 165 -6.08 -6.26 -11.87
N GLY A 166 -5.20 -5.92 -10.92
CA GLY A 166 -4.10 -6.78 -10.50
C GLY A 166 -4.60 -8.06 -9.82
N PHE A 167 -5.72 -7.98 -9.10
CA PHE A 167 -6.35 -9.14 -8.47
C PHE A 167 -6.87 -10.12 -9.51
N LEU A 168 -7.57 -9.59 -10.51
CA LEU A 168 -8.13 -10.39 -11.60
C LEU A 168 -7.02 -11.10 -12.37
N ARG A 169 -5.96 -10.39 -12.78
CA ARG A 169 -4.78 -11.00 -13.41
C ARG A 169 -4.16 -12.10 -12.56
N GLY A 170 -4.02 -11.86 -11.26
CA GLY A 170 -3.52 -12.86 -10.32
C GLY A 170 -4.39 -14.12 -10.29
N ILE A 171 -5.71 -13.96 -10.20
CA ILE A 171 -6.67 -15.08 -10.19
C ILE A 171 -6.64 -15.83 -11.51
N LEU A 172 -6.72 -15.13 -12.65
CA LEU A 172 -6.69 -15.73 -13.98
C LEU A 172 -5.37 -16.46 -14.26
N SER A 173 -4.26 -16.03 -13.66
CA SER A 173 -2.98 -16.75 -13.77
C SER A 173 -2.98 -18.14 -13.12
N LYS A 174 -3.96 -18.42 -12.25
CA LYS A 174 -4.11 -19.68 -11.51
C LYS A 174 -5.43 -20.39 -11.80
N THR A 175 -6.34 -19.75 -12.53
CA THR A 175 -7.67 -20.27 -12.80
C THR A 175 -7.71 -20.81 -14.22
N ASP A 176 -8.17 -22.06 -14.35
CA ASP A 176 -8.57 -22.60 -15.64
C ASP A 176 -10.03 -22.21 -15.89
N LEU A 177 -10.24 -21.32 -16.87
CA LEU A 177 -11.57 -20.82 -17.21
C LEU A 177 -12.52 -21.93 -17.65
N ALA A 178 -12.01 -23.05 -18.17
CA ALA A 178 -12.82 -24.21 -18.53
C ALA A 178 -13.47 -24.89 -17.32
N ASN A 179 -12.94 -24.67 -16.12
CA ASN A 179 -13.43 -25.25 -14.87
C ASN A 179 -14.27 -24.29 -14.03
N THR A 180 -14.54 -23.09 -14.55
CA THR A 180 -15.36 -22.09 -13.84
C THR A 180 -16.85 -22.42 -14.02
N ALA A 181 -17.66 -22.23 -12.98
CA ALA A 181 -19.10 -22.45 -13.07
C ALA A 181 -19.72 -21.56 -14.15
N THR A 182 -20.52 -22.14 -15.04
CA THR A 182 -21.28 -21.38 -16.03
C THR A 182 -22.34 -20.53 -15.32
N LYS A 183 -22.45 -19.26 -15.72
CA LYS A 183 -23.51 -18.35 -15.26
C LYS A 183 -24.90 -18.86 -15.64
#